data_AF-A0A2E7MTZ4-F1
#
_entry.id   AF-A0A2E7MTZ4-F1
#
_cell.length_a   1.000
_cell.length_b   1.000
_cell.length_c   1.000
_cell.angle_alpha   90.00
_cell.angle_beta   90.00
_cell.angle_gamma   90.00
#
_symmetry.space_group_name_H-M   'P 1'
#
loop_
_entity.id
_entity.type
_entity.pdbx_description
1 polymer ?
#
loop_
_entity_poly.entity_id
_entity_poly.type
_entity_poly.pdbx_seq_one_letter_code
_entity_poly.pdbx_strand_id
1 'polypeptide(L)'
;MSTDNKTLSLLPPDDDLDVIHTRQYETRIYRVSENEMLVRGAISDMKPPGLYVPDDPQELEIHQMHVELTVKLPELEITHARTAFETHPHTSCPKIIDHYKELIGLNVARGFTQKIRELFGGPRGCTHITA
;
A
#
# COMPACT_ATOMS: atom_id res chain seq x y z
N MET A 1 -15.52 -25.48 -5.04
CA MET A 1 -16.14 -24.92 -3.82
C MET A 1 -15.66 -23.48 -3.74
N SER A 2 -16.45 -22.54 -4.26
CA SER A 2 -16.12 -21.10 -4.22
C SER A 2 -16.34 -20.64 -2.79
N THR A 3 -15.26 -20.43 -2.04
CA THR A 3 -15.34 -19.63 -0.83
C THR A 3 -15.41 -18.19 -1.29
N ASP A 4 -16.62 -17.69 -1.49
CA ASP A 4 -16.89 -16.27 -1.63
C ASP A 4 -16.49 -15.61 -0.30
N ASN A 5 -15.21 -15.26 -0.19
CA ASN A 5 -14.69 -14.42 0.86
C ASN A 5 -15.20 -13.00 0.57
N LYS A 6 -16.48 -12.77 0.84
CA LYS A 6 -17.03 -11.42 0.93
C LYS A 6 -16.40 -10.80 2.17
N THR A 7 -15.26 -10.15 1.98
CA THR A 7 -14.60 -9.35 3.01
C THR A 7 -15.65 -8.37 3.55
N LEU A 8 -15.97 -8.47 4.84
CA LEU A 8 -16.90 -7.56 5.49
C LEU A 8 -16.28 -6.16 5.41
N SER A 9 -16.97 -5.21 4.75
CA SER A 9 -16.51 -3.82 4.70
C SER A 9 -16.58 -3.22 6.11
N LEU A 10 -15.54 -2.45 6.48
CA LEU A 10 -15.52 -1.67 7.72
C LEU A 10 -16.22 -0.31 7.57
N LEU A 11 -16.64 0.03 6.35
CA LEU A 11 -17.36 1.27 6.05
C LEU A 11 -18.86 1.12 6.37
N PRO A 12 -19.57 2.22 6.68
CA PRO A 12 -21.03 2.22 6.66
C PRO A 12 -21.56 1.88 5.25
N PRO A 13 -22.86 1.52 5.12
CA PRO A 13 -23.49 1.31 3.81
C PRO A 13 -23.38 2.54 2.90
N ASP A 14 -23.25 2.30 1.59
CA ASP A 14 -23.12 3.34 0.55
C ASP A 14 -24.49 3.80 -0.01
N ASP A 15 -25.55 3.73 0.79
CA ASP A 15 -26.93 3.97 0.33
C ASP A 15 -27.05 5.34 -0.38
N ASP A 16 -27.60 5.33 -1.59
CA ASP A 16 -27.81 6.48 -2.47
C ASP A 16 -26.52 7.25 -2.90
N LEU A 17 -25.33 6.61 -2.85
CA LEU A 17 -24.07 7.20 -3.30
C LEU A 17 -23.54 6.60 -4.61
N ASP A 18 -23.01 7.47 -5.48
CA ASP A 18 -22.26 7.07 -6.67
C ASP A 18 -20.77 6.89 -6.33
N VAL A 19 -20.31 5.64 -6.25
CA VAL A 19 -18.90 5.32 -6.00
C VAL A 19 -18.06 5.69 -7.21
N ILE A 20 -17.11 6.63 -7.05
CA ILE A 20 -16.18 7.04 -8.11
C ILE A 20 -14.75 6.48 -7.93
N HIS A 21 -14.47 5.88 -6.79
CA HIS A 21 -13.16 5.32 -6.46
C HIS A 21 -13.26 4.49 -5.18
N THR A 22 -12.63 3.32 -5.18
CA THR A 22 -12.48 2.51 -3.97
C THR A 22 -11.00 2.27 -3.74
N ARG A 23 -10.51 2.57 -2.54
CA ARG A 23 -9.16 2.27 -2.10
C ARG A 23 -9.23 1.33 -0.90
N GLN A 24 -8.52 0.22 -0.99
CA GLN A 24 -8.39 -0.74 0.10
C GLN A 24 -6.95 -0.75 0.59
N TYR A 25 -6.80 -0.74 1.92
CA TYR A 25 -5.54 -0.99 2.57
C TYR A 25 -5.64 -2.30 3.34
N GLU A 26 -4.65 -3.15 3.22
CA GLU A 26 -4.48 -4.30 4.09
C GLU A 26 -3.11 -4.25 4.74
N THR A 27 -3.04 -4.49 6.03
CA THR A 27 -1.78 -4.66 6.74
C THR A 27 -1.82 -5.92 7.58
N ARG A 28 -0.80 -6.76 7.42
CA ARG A 28 -0.60 -7.95 8.23
C ARG A 28 0.79 -7.91 8.84
N ILE A 29 0.85 -8.24 10.13
CA ILE A 29 2.11 -8.31 10.87
C ILE A 29 2.28 -9.72 11.38
N TYR A 30 3.45 -10.30 11.12
CA TYR A 30 3.80 -11.66 11.48
C TYR A 30 4.98 -11.63 12.43
N ARG A 31 4.92 -12.41 13.51
CA ARG A 31 6.12 -12.72 14.29
C ARG A 31 6.96 -13.70 13.47
N VAL A 32 8.19 -13.33 13.15
CA VAL A 32 9.16 -14.21 12.46
C VAL A 32 10.00 -14.94 13.51
N SER A 33 10.42 -14.22 14.55
CA SER A 33 11.12 -14.78 15.71
C SER A 33 10.86 -13.92 16.95
N GLU A 34 11.48 -14.24 18.09
CA GLU A 34 11.41 -13.39 19.30
C GLU A 34 12.00 -11.99 19.08
N ASN A 35 12.92 -11.82 18.12
CA ASN A 35 13.63 -10.58 17.87
C ASN A 35 13.25 -9.92 16.54
N GLU A 36 12.24 -10.44 15.83
CA GLU A 36 11.94 -9.98 14.46
C GLU A 36 10.46 -10.16 14.10
N MET A 37 9.90 -9.15 13.45
CA MET A 37 8.58 -9.21 12.83
C MET A 37 8.65 -8.85 11.34
N LEU A 38 7.72 -9.41 10.58
CA LEU A 38 7.47 -9.07 9.18
C LEU A 38 6.20 -8.23 9.10
N VAL A 39 6.29 -7.04 8.51
CA VAL A 39 5.15 -6.17 8.23
C VAL A 39 4.88 -6.22 6.73
N ARG A 40 3.66 -6.57 6.34
CA ARG A 40 3.19 -6.47 4.96
C ARG A 40 2.08 -5.45 4.89
N GLY A 41 2.25 -4.44 4.04
CA GLY A 41 1.20 -3.51 3.65
C GLY A 41 0.86 -3.71 2.18
N ALA A 42 -0.42 -3.64 1.85
CA ALA A 42 -0.90 -3.63 0.47
C ALA A 42 -1.93 -2.52 0.30
N ILE A 43 -1.93 -1.93 -0.89
CA ILE A 43 -2.94 -1.00 -1.37
C ILE A 43 -3.50 -1.50 -2.71
N SER A 44 -4.82 -1.44 -2.87
CA SER A 44 -5.49 -1.64 -4.16
C SER A 44 -6.49 -0.52 -4.39
N ASP A 45 -6.44 0.04 -5.59
CA ASP A 45 -7.32 1.11 -6.06
C ASP A 45 -8.15 0.62 -7.24
N MET A 46 -9.47 0.71 -7.08
CA MET A 46 -10.44 0.35 -8.10
C MET A 46 -11.17 1.59 -8.62
N LYS A 47 -11.57 1.51 -9.89
CA LYS A 47 -12.47 2.44 -10.56
C LYS A 47 -13.72 1.69 -11.05
N PRO A 48 -14.92 2.27 -10.87
CA PRO A 48 -16.14 1.68 -11.42
C PRO A 48 -16.08 1.67 -12.97
N PRO A 49 -16.94 0.87 -13.61
CA PRO A 49 -17.10 0.85 -15.07
C PRO A 49 -17.25 2.24 -15.69
N GLY A 50 -16.68 2.42 -16.87
CA GLY A 50 -16.84 3.64 -17.69
C GLY A 50 -16.15 4.90 -17.17
N LEU A 51 -15.63 4.91 -15.93
CA LEU A 51 -15.08 6.12 -15.32
C LEU A 51 -13.62 6.38 -15.69
N TYR A 52 -12.79 5.34 -15.76
CA TYR A 52 -11.37 5.47 -16.13
C TYR A 52 -11.14 5.29 -17.63
N VAL A 53 -11.79 4.29 -18.22
CA VAL A 53 -11.86 4.07 -19.67
C VAL A 53 -13.32 4.28 -20.07
N PRO A 54 -13.63 5.27 -20.93
CA PRO A 54 -14.99 5.46 -21.42
C PRO A 54 -15.54 4.18 -22.04
N ASP A 55 -16.80 3.86 -21.73
CA ASP A 55 -17.55 2.70 -22.23
C ASP A 55 -17.01 1.31 -21.82
N ASP A 56 -16.00 1.22 -20.94
CA ASP A 56 -15.58 -0.06 -20.38
C ASP A 56 -16.64 -0.58 -19.39
N PRO A 57 -17.26 -1.75 -19.62
CA PRO A 57 -18.29 -2.28 -18.75
C PRO A 57 -17.73 -2.91 -17.46
N GLN A 58 -16.41 -3.06 -17.32
CA GLN A 58 -15.77 -3.68 -16.16
C GLN A 58 -15.20 -2.63 -15.21
N GLU A 59 -15.20 -2.96 -13.92
CA GLU A 59 -14.36 -2.23 -12.97
C GLU A 59 -12.89 -2.46 -13.28
N LEU A 60 -12.06 -1.48 -12.96
CA LEU A 60 -10.64 -1.51 -13.30
C LEU A 60 -9.79 -1.29 -12.05
N GLU A 61 -8.87 -2.22 -11.80
CA GLU A 61 -7.77 -1.97 -10.87
C GLU A 61 -6.76 -1.03 -11.54
N ILE A 62 -6.53 0.12 -10.93
CA ILE A 62 -5.60 1.14 -11.45
C ILE A 62 -4.30 1.19 -10.66
N HIS A 63 -4.33 0.80 -9.38
CA HIS A 63 -3.12 0.66 -8.56
C HIS A 63 -3.19 -0.63 -7.76
N GLN A 64 -2.08 -1.34 -7.71
CA GLN A 64 -1.88 -2.45 -6.81
C GLN A 64 -0.42 -2.44 -6.40
N MET A 65 -0.17 -2.22 -5.12
CA MET A 65 1.18 -2.04 -4.61
C MET A 65 1.34 -2.68 -3.23
N HIS A 66 2.55 -3.20 -2.98
CA HIS A 66 2.89 -3.95 -1.76
C HIS A 66 4.16 -3.40 -1.17
N VAL A 67 4.21 -3.30 0.15
CA VAL A 67 5.43 -3.06 0.92
C VAL A 67 5.62 -4.20 1.91
N GLU A 68 6.84 -4.72 1.98
CA GLU A 68 7.26 -5.71 2.96
C GLU A 68 8.46 -5.16 3.73
N LEU A 69 8.33 -5.10 5.05
CA LEU A 69 9.37 -4.64 5.96
C LEU A 69 9.71 -5.74 6.95
N THR A 70 11.00 -6.03 7.09
CA THR A 70 11.51 -6.80 8.22
C THR A 70 11.93 -5.82 9.31
N VAL A 71 11.42 -6.01 10.52
CA VAL A 71 11.59 -5.08 11.64
C VAL A 71 12.12 -5.82 12.86
N LYS A 72 13.23 -5.34 13.41
CA LYS A 72 13.87 -5.87 14.61
C LYS A 72 13.11 -5.46 15.87
N LEU A 73 13.01 -6.37 16.83
CA LEU A 73 12.42 -6.15 18.15
C LEU A 73 13.52 -6.19 19.24
N PRO A 74 13.41 -5.36 20.30
CA PRO A 74 12.35 -4.37 20.55
C PRO A 74 12.62 -2.99 19.93
N GLU A 75 13.74 -2.78 19.23
CA GLU A 75 14.20 -1.45 18.79
C GLU A 75 13.35 -0.83 17.66
N LEU A 76 12.56 -1.66 16.97
CA LEU A 76 11.72 -1.29 15.82
C LEU A 76 12.52 -0.80 14.61
N GLU A 77 13.77 -1.24 14.47
CA GLU A 77 14.63 -0.93 13.32
C GLU A 77 14.22 -1.75 12.10
N ILE A 78 14.03 -1.08 10.95
CA ILE A 78 13.80 -1.74 9.67
C ILE A 78 15.12 -2.31 9.16
N THR A 79 15.23 -3.63 9.08
CA THR A 79 16.43 -4.34 8.59
C THR A 79 16.31 -4.72 7.12
N HIS A 80 15.08 -4.80 6.59
CA HIS A 80 14.81 -5.07 5.19
C HIS A 80 13.58 -4.32 4.72
N ALA A 81 13.60 -3.85 3.48
CA ALA A 81 12.48 -3.20 2.84
C ALA A 81 12.38 -3.64 1.37
N ARG A 82 11.20 -4.11 0.98
CA ARG A 82 10.87 -4.47 -0.40
C ARG A 82 9.55 -3.84 -0.78
N THR A 83 9.44 -3.44 -2.04
CA THR A 83 8.22 -2.90 -2.61
C THR A 83 7.98 -3.50 -3.99
N ALA A 84 6.71 -3.72 -4.34
CA ALA A 84 6.29 -4.19 -5.66
C ALA A 84 5.05 -3.42 -6.09
N PHE A 85 4.95 -3.14 -7.40
CA PHE A 85 3.82 -2.45 -8.02
C PHE A 85 3.31 -3.42 -9.09
N GLU A 86 2.23 -4.15 -8.82
CA GLU A 86 1.67 -5.11 -9.80
C GLU A 86 0.82 -4.38 -10.85
N THR A 87 0.07 -3.38 -10.42
CA THR A 87 -0.80 -2.57 -11.29
C THR A 87 -0.49 -1.09 -11.09
N HIS A 88 -0.26 -0.36 -12.19
CA HIS A 88 -0.01 1.08 -12.18
C HIS A 88 -0.32 1.71 -13.56
N PRO A 89 -0.78 2.97 -13.62
CA PRO A 89 -1.24 3.57 -14.88
C PRO A 89 -0.12 4.16 -15.74
N HIS A 90 1.06 4.44 -15.15
CA HIS A 90 2.16 5.09 -15.85
C HIS A 90 3.44 4.28 -15.77
N THR A 91 4.17 4.19 -16.88
CA THR A 91 5.44 3.44 -16.96
C THR A 91 6.55 4.02 -16.08
N SER A 92 6.41 5.27 -15.63
CA SER A 92 7.34 5.89 -14.69
C SER A 92 7.11 5.48 -13.23
N CYS A 93 5.94 4.95 -12.87
CA CYS A 93 5.60 4.63 -11.47
C CYS A 93 6.61 3.69 -10.80
N PRO A 94 7.10 2.60 -11.43
CA PRO A 94 8.05 1.70 -10.79
C PRO A 94 9.43 2.30 -10.47
N LYS A 95 9.78 3.48 -11.01
CA LYS A 95 11.10 4.09 -10.79
C LYS A 95 11.38 4.42 -9.32
N ILE A 96 10.34 4.55 -8.50
CA ILE A 96 10.47 4.84 -7.06
C ILE A 96 10.73 3.58 -6.22
N ILE A 97 10.54 2.37 -6.77
CA ILE A 97 10.60 1.11 -5.99
C ILE A 97 11.93 0.98 -5.25
N ASP A 98 13.04 1.25 -5.92
CA ASP A 98 14.36 1.13 -5.30
C ASP A 98 14.61 2.17 -4.19
N HIS A 99 13.94 3.32 -4.22
CA HIS A 99 14.08 4.35 -3.18
C HIS A 99 13.49 3.88 -1.84
N TYR A 100 12.57 2.91 -1.83
CA TYR A 100 12.06 2.34 -0.57
C TYR A 100 13.13 1.61 0.24
N LYS A 101 14.30 1.30 -0.35
CA LYS A 101 15.47 0.80 0.40
C LYS A 101 16.02 1.84 1.38
N GLU A 102 15.74 3.13 1.19
CA GLU A 102 16.10 4.20 2.13
C GLU A 102 15.36 4.10 3.48
N LEU A 103 14.37 3.20 3.59
CA LEU A 103 13.75 2.84 4.86
C LEU A 103 14.65 2.00 5.76
N ILE A 104 15.63 1.28 5.20
CA ILE A 104 16.52 0.40 5.96
C ILE A 104 17.38 1.24 6.91
N GLY A 105 17.43 0.84 8.18
CA GLY A 105 18.08 1.56 9.27
C GLY A 105 17.21 2.63 9.93
N LEU A 106 15.98 2.87 9.45
CA LEU A 106 15.02 3.71 10.17
C LEU A 106 14.33 2.92 11.27
N ASN A 107 14.06 3.58 12.40
CA ASN A 107 13.23 3.04 13.47
C ASN A 107 11.77 3.45 13.28
N VAL A 108 10.84 2.50 13.35
CA VAL A 108 9.38 2.72 13.35
C VAL A 108 8.94 3.21 14.73
N ALA A 109 9.42 4.40 15.10
CA ALA A 109 9.19 5.03 16.39
C ALA A 109 8.87 6.53 16.20
N ARG A 110 8.92 7.31 17.30
CA ARG A 110 8.71 8.76 17.24
C ARG A 110 9.61 9.40 16.19
N GLY A 111 9.00 10.19 15.28
CA GLY A 111 9.70 10.86 14.18
C GLY A 111 9.73 10.06 12.88
N PHE A 112 9.30 8.80 12.86
CA PHE A 112 9.27 7.97 11.64
C PHE A 112 8.46 8.63 10.51
N THR A 113 7.23 9.07 10.78
CA THR A 113 6.37 9.73 9.78
C THR A 113 7.00 11.01 9.21
N GLN A 114 7.78 11.75 10.01
CA GLN A 114 8.51 12.91 9.51
C GLN A 114 9.60 12.48 8.52
N LYS A 115 10.40 11.47 8.87
CA LYS A 115 11.42 10.92 7.95
C LYS A 115 10.80 10.39 6.66
N ILE A 116 9.65 9.71 6.73
CA ILE A 116 8.90 9.27 5.55
C ILE A 116 8.57 10.47 4.64
N ARG A 117 8.06 11.58 5.20
CA ARG A 117 7.78 12.79 4.43
C ARG A 117 9.06 13.45 3.89
N GLU A 118 10.17 13.39 4.60
CA GLU A 118 11.46 13.93 4.14
C GLU A 118 12.02 13.14 2.96
N LEU A 119 11.90 11.81 2.96
CA LEU A 119 12.36 10.93 1.89
C LEU A 119 11.44 10.98 0.66
N PHE A 120 10.14 10.85 0.90
CA PHE A 120 9.16 10.52 -0.14
C PHE A 120 8.05 11.58 -0.26
N GLY A 121 8.12 12.69 0.47
CA GLY A 121 7.14 13.76 0.36
C GLY A 121 7.25 14.53 -0.95
N GLY A 122 6.09 15.00 -1.44
CA GLY A 122 5.97 15.81 -2.65
C GLY A 122 6.20 14.98 -3.92
N PRO A 123 6.89 15.53 -4.94
CA PRO A 123 7.08 14.86 -6.23
C PRO A 123 8.04 13.66 -6.18
N ARG A 124 8.60 13.37 -5.01
CA ARG A 124 9.63 12.34 -4.80
C ARG A 124 9.06 10.99 -4.38
N GLY A 125 7.79 10.91 -4.01
CA GLY A 125 7.17 9.65 -3.60
C GLY A 125 6.02 9.24 -4.50
N CYS A 126 5.58 8.00 -4.31
CA CYS A 126 4.28 7.58 -4.81
C CYS A 126 3.18 8.17 -3.93
N THR A 127 2.11 8.69 -4.53
CA THR A 127 0.93 9.21 -3.80
C THR A 127 0.14 8.12 -3.05
N HIS A 128 0.53 6.85 -3.18
CA HIS A 128 -0.23 5.69 -2.70
C HIS A 128 0.40 5.02 -1.47
N ILE A 129 1.72 4.78 -1.48
CA ILE A 129 2.41 4.03 -0.42
C ILE A 129 2.92 4.96 0.70
N THR A 130 2.94 6.26 0.46
CA THR A 130 3.67 7.21 1.30
C THR A 130 2.79 8.12 2.16
N ALA A 131 1.55 8.35 1.73
CA ALA A 131 0.67 9.39 2.24
C ALA A 131 -0.35 8.85 3.23
#